data_AF-A0A3M9MA78-F1
#
_entry.id   AF-A0A3M9MA78-F1
#
_cell.length_a   1.000
_cell.length_b   1.000
_cell.length_c   1.000
_cell.angle_alpha   90.00
_cell.angle_beta   90.00
_cell.angle_gamma   90.00
#
_symmetry.space_group_name_H-M   'P 1'
#
loop_
_entity.id
_entity.type
_entity.pdbx_description
1 polymer ?
#
loop_
_entity_poly.entity_id
_entity_poly.type
_entity_poly.pdbx_seq_one_letter_code
_entity_poly.pdbx_strand_id
1 'polypeptide(L)'
;MNTHLLSSFEQLEKQREEFSQWVAQAPEAAQHLKPAADQWSAAQLLYHLSRVDQQVVLGLEKRLASGKPLRPRRLGTQIRSFLLNLFLSLPIKFKAPAAVSEVPEQVIIPEVIQHWKQTREKLQAILSGFPDQHLNKEVFFHPRSGMITLPQTLRFMIEHIEHHRRQMRRLLS
;
A
#
# COMPACT_ATOMS: atom_id res chain seq x y z
N MET A 1 -10.36 1.90 18.00
CA MET A 1 -10.41 2.20 16.55
C MET A 1 -11.86 2.16 16.08
N ASN A 2 -12.30 3.10 15.24
CA ASN A 2 -13.64 3.09 14.63
C ASN A 2 -13.85 1.85 13.74
N THR A 3 -15.07 1.30 13.71
CA THR A 3 -15.42 0.07 12.97
C THR A 3 -15.02 0.10 11.49
N HIS A 4 -15.19 1.23 10.80
CA HIS A 4 -14.80 1.34 9.39
C HIS A 4 -13.28 1.24 9.18
N LEU A 5 -12.50 1.88 10.07
CA LEU A 5 -11.04 1.79 10.03
C LEU A 5 -10.57 0.37 10.40
N LEU A 6 -11.23 -0.28 11.37
CA LEU A 6 -10.94 -1.65 11.77
C LEU A 6 -11.13 -2.62 10.60
N SER A 7 -12.28 -2.58 9.93
CA SER A 7 -12.54 -3.45 8.79
C SER A 7 -11.53 -3.26 7.65
N SER A 8 -11.16 -2.00 7.37
CA SER A 8 -10.14 -1.70 6.36
C SER A 8 -8.75 -2.23 6.76
N PHE A 9 -8.40 -2.12 8.05
CA PHE A 9 -7.13 -2.63 8.58
C PHE A 9 -7.06 -4.15 8.54
N GLU A 10 -8.12 -4.85 8.95
CA GLU A 10 -8.20 -6.31 8.89
C GLU A 10 -8.06 -6.84 7.45
N GLN A 11 -8.67 -6.15 6.47
CA GLN A 11 -8.50 -6.49 5.06
C GLN A 11 -7.05 -6.32 4.60
N LEU A 12 -6.40 -5.23 5.01
CA LEU A 12 -4.99 -4.95 4.71
C LEU A 12 -4.04 -5.97 5.34
N GLU A 13 -4.34 -6.45 6.56
CA GLU A 13 -3.59 -7.53 7.21
C GLU A 13 -3.75 -8.85 6.48
N LYS A 14 -4.99 -9.23 6.13
CA LYS A 14 -5.26 -10.42 5.33
C LYS A 14 -4.47 -10.42 4.01
N GLN A 15 -4.46 -9.28 3.31
CA GLN A 15 -3.70 -9.12 2.07
C GLN A 15 -2.18 -9.22 2.29
N ARG A 16 -1.64 -8.60 3.35
CA ARG A 16 -0.21 -8.70 3.69
C ARG A 16 0.19 -10.15 3.93
N GLU A 17 -0.57 -10.86 4.77
CA GLU A 17 -0.29 -12.25 5.14
C GLU A 17 -0.37 -13.18 3.94
N GLU A 18 -1.41 -13.04 3.14
CA GLU A 18 -1.61 -13.84 1.93
C GLU A 18 -0.45 -13.70 0.94
N PHE A 19 -0.06 -12.46 0.59
CA PHE A 19 1.05 -12.23 -0.34
C PHE A 19 2.39 -12.67 0.25
N SER A 20 2.60 -12.47 1.56
CA SER A 20 3.81 -12.93 2.24
C SER A 20 3.91 -14.45 2.20
N GLN A 21 2.82 -15.16 2.46
CA GLN A 21 2.76 -16.62 2.43
C GLN A 21 2.96 -17.17 1.02
N TRP A 22 2.30 -16.59 0.01
CA TRP A 22 2.48 -17.01 -1.38
C TRP A 22 3.94 -16.98 -1.81
N VAL A 23 4.66 -15.90 -1.50
CA VAL A 23 6.07 -15.78 -1.87
C VAL A 23 6.95 -16.67 -1.00
N ALA A 24 6.76 -16.67 0.32
CA ALA A 24 7.61 -17.43 1.23
C ALA A 24 7.50 -18.96 1.06
N GLN A 25 6.35 -19.46 0.62
CA GLN A 25 6.10 -20.90 0.41
C GLN A 25 6.39 -21.37 -1.02
N ALA A 26 6.60 -20.45 -1.97
CA ALA A 26 6.99 -20.81 -3.32
C ALA A 26 8.40 -21.41 -3.35
N PRO A 27 8.73 -22.30 -4.31
CA PRO A 27 10.10 -22.76 -4.52
C PRO A 27 11.06 -21.58 -4.71
N GLU A 28 12.26 -21.63 -4.13
CA GLU A 28 13.24 -20.54 -4.18
C GLU A 28 13.53 -20.05 -5.61
N ALA A 29 13.62 -20.98 -6.57
CA ALA A 29 13.78 -20.67 -7.98
C ALA A 29 12.65 -19.78 -8.54
N ALA A 30 11.40 -20.01 -8.11
CA ALA A 30 10.24 -19.22 -8.54
C ALA A 30 10.15 -17.85 -7.84
N GLN A 31 10.61 -17.76 -6.59
CA GLN A 31 10.61 -16.51 -5.82
C GLN A 31 11.38 -15.39 -6.54
N HIS A 32 12.52 -15.74 -7.14
CA HIS A 32 13.46 -14.81 -7.77
C HIS A 32 13.44 -14.84 -9.30
N LEU A 33 12.63 -15.70 -9.93
CA LEU A 33 12.53 -15.77 -11.38
C LEU A 33 11.96 -14.46 -11.96
N LYS A 34 12.72 -13.83 -12.85
CA LYS A 34 12.26 -12.69 -13.64
C LYS A 34 11.74 -13.19 -15.00
N PRO A 35 10.48 -12.90 -15.38
CA PRO A 35 9.97 -13.31 -16.71
C PRO A 35 10.73 -12.68 -17.89
N ALA A 36 11.29 -11.48 -17.67
CA ALA A 36 12.15 -10.77 -18.61
C ALA A 36 13.05 -9.79 -17.82
N ALA A 37 14.10 -9.27 -18.45
CA ALA A 37 15.07 -8.38 -17.78
C ALA A 37 14.43 -7.12 -17.17
N ASP A 38 13.36 -6.61 -17.78
CA ASP A 38 12.59 -5.42 -17.40
C ASP A 38 11.36 -5.73 -16.51
N GLN A 39 11.18 -6.99 -16.11
CA GLN A 39 10.07 -7.42 -15.28
C GLN A 39 10.52 -7.83 -13.88
N TRP A 40 9.64 -7.59 -12.91
CA TRP A 40 9.87 -7.95 -11.52
C TRP A 40 9.65 -9.45 -11.28
N SER A 41 10.48 -10.03 -10.42
CA SER A 41 10.20 -11.31 -9.78
C SER A 41 9.12 -11.20 -8.71
N ALA A 42 8.65 -12.32 -8.18
CA ALA A 42 7.68 -12.34 -7.07
C ALA A 42 8.25 -11.65 -5.81
N ALA A 43 9.53 -11.87 -5.51
CA ALA A 43 10.22 -11.21 -4.41
C ALA A 43 10.29 -9.68 -4.59
N GLN A 44 10.59 -9.21 -5.81
CA GLN A 44 10.60 -7.78 -6.14
C GLN A 44 9.21 -7.15 -6.07
N LEU A 45 8.17 -7.87 -6.49
CA LEU A 45 6.80 -7.41 -6.34
C LEU A 45 6.38 -7.33 -4.87
N LEU A 46 6.76 -8.30 -4.03
CA LEU A 46 6.53 -8.26 -2.58
C LEU A 46 7.21 -7.05 -1.93
N TYR A 47 8.47 -6.81 -2.30
CA TYR A 47 9.22 -5.63 -1.88
C TYR A 47 8.50 -4.33 -2.26
N HIS A 48 8.02 -4.22 -3.51
CA HIS A 48 7.26 -3.06 -3.96
C HIS A 48 6.02 -2.78 -3.09
N LEU A 49 5.21 -3.81 -2.81
CA LEU A 49 4.01 -3.67 -1.97
C LEU A 49 4.36 -3.17 -0.55
N SER A 50 5.36 -3.79 0.08
CA SER A 50 5.86 -3.37 1.39
C SER A 50 6.34 -1.91 1.39
N ARG A 51 7.07 -1.50 0.33
CA ARG A 51 7.59 -0.13 0.21
C ARG A 51 6.53 0.92 0.00
N VAL A 52 5.47 0.63 -0.77
CA VAL A 52 4.33 1.55 -0.93
C VAL A 52 3.68 1.81 0.43
N ASP A 53 3.42 0.75 1.21
CA ASP A 53 2.86 0.88 2.54
C ASP A 53 3.77 1.68 3.48
N GLN A 54 5.08 1.43 3.44
CA GLN A 54 6.04 2.17 4.25
C GLN A 54 6.01 3.67 3.94
N GLN A 55 5.93 4.06 2.67
CA GLN A 55 5.84 5.46 2.27
C GLN A 55 4.51 6.10 2.68
N VAL A 56 3.41 5.36 2.61
CA VAL A 56 2.10 5.84 3.09
C VAL A 56 2.15 6.10 4.59
N VAL A 57 2.61 5.12 5.37
CA VAL A 57 2.69 5.24 6.84
C VAL A 57 3.63 6.37 7.24
N LEU A 58 4.81 6.47 6.64
CA LEU A 58 5.75 7.57 6.90
C LEU A 58 5.13 8.93 6.56
N GLY A 59 4.37 9.03 5.47
CA GLY A 59 3.65 10.24 5.09
C GLY A 59 2.58 10.65 6.12
N LEU A 60 1.84 9.67 6.64
CA LEU A 60 0.86 9.88 7.72
C LEU A 60 1.54 10.32 9.01
N GLU A 61 2.60 9.62 9.45
CA GLU A 61 3.38 9.98 10.65
C GLU A 61 3.89 11.42 10.55
N LYS A 62 4.54 11.78 9.44
CA LYS A 62 5.03 13.15 9.21
C LYS A 62 3.90 14.18 9.23
N ARG A 63 2.75 13.87 8.61
CA ARG A 63 1.61 14.78 8.61
C ARG A 63 1.08 15.01 10.01
N LEU A 64 0.90 13.95 10.79
CA LEU A 64 0.33 14.01 12.14
C LEU A 64 1.31 14.67 13.12
N ALA A 65 2.60 14.33 13.06
CA ALA A 65 3.65 14.94 13.87
C ALA A 65 3.82 16.44 13.59
N SER A 66 3.43 16.93 12.40
CA SER A 66 3.52 18.37 12.08
C SER A 66 2.65 19.27 12.97
N GLY A 67 1.64 18.72 13.66
CA GLY A 67 0.69 19.47 14.49
C GLY A 67 -0.20 20.47 13.73
N LYS A 68 0.06 20.69 12.43
CA LYS A 68 -0.70 21.63 11.60
C LYS A 68 -2.13 21.12 11.42
N PRO A 69 -3.15 21.98 11.58
CA PRO A 69 -4.55 21.57 11.52
C PRO A 69 -4.86 20.82 10.22
N LEU A 70 -5.65 19.76 10.34
CA LEU A 70 -6.16 19.03 9.20
C LEU A 70 -7.29 19.84 8.55
N ARG A 71 -7.26 19.94 7.23
CA ARG A 71 -8.27 20.68 6.46
C ARG A 71 -9.41 19.74 6.08
N PRO A 72 -10.67 20.20 6.06
CA PRO A 72 -11.78 19.41 5.52
C PRO A 72 -11.48 18.97 4.08
N ARG A 73 -11.97 17.79 3.69
CA ARG A 73 -11.82 17.30 2.31
C ARG A 73 -12.46 18.27 1.32
N ARG A 74 -11.80 18.49 0.19
CA ARG A 74 -12.38 19.22 -0.94
C ARG A 74 -13.30 18.31 -1.77
N LEU A 75 -14.30 18.86 -2.47
CA LEU A 75 -15.16 18.07 -3.36
C LEU A 75 -14.34 17.34 -4.46
N GLY A 76 -13.34 18.02 -5.04
CA GLY A 76 -12.43 17.41 -6.01
C GLY A 76 -11.63 16.22 -5.46
N THR A 77 -11.44 16.13 -4.14
CA THR A 77 -10.74 15.02 -3.47
C THR A 77 -11.54 13.71 -3.56
N GLN A 78 -12.87 13.78 -3.52
CA GLN A 78 -13.73 12.59 -3.72
C GLN A 78 -13.59 12.04 -5.15
N ILE A 79 -13.69 12.91 -6.15
CA ILE A 79 -13.57 12.54 -7.57
C ILE A 79 -12.19 11.95 -7.88
N ARG A 80 -11.11 12.60 -7.43
CA ARG A 80 -9.74 12.11 -7.67
C ARG A 80 -9.44 10.78 -6.98
N SER A 81 -9.97 10.58 -5.77
CA SER A 81 -9.83 9.30 -5.08
C SER A 81 -10.65 8.20 -5.74
N PHE A 82 -11.86 8.51 -6.21
CA PHE A 82 -12.67 7.58 -6.99
C PHE A 82 -11.97 7.16 -8.28
N LEU A 83 -11.48 8.14 -9.07
CA LEU A 83 -10.75 7.88 -10.30
C LEU A 83 -9.48 7.06 -10.04
N LEU A 84 -8.72 7.36 -8.97
CA LEU A 84 -7.56 6.56 -8.59
C LEU A 84 -7.92 5.08 -8.41
N ASN A 85 -8.96 4.78 -7.64
CA ASN A 85 -9.38 3.40 -7.37
C ASN A 85 -9.96 2.72 -8.62
N LEU A 86 -10.68 3.47 -9.46
CA LEU A 86 -11.17 2.98 -10.76
C LEU A 86 -9.99 2.62 -11.68
N PHE A 87 -8.94 3.44 -11.73
CA PHE A 87 -7.76 3.12 -12.53
C PHE A 87 -7.00 1.90 -12.00
N LEU A 88 -6.92 1.74 -10.68
CA LEU A 88 -6.31 0.55 -10.07
C LEU A 88 -7.10 -0.74 -10.35
N SER A 89 -8.43 -0.67 -10.54
CA SER A 89 -9.22 -1.86 -10.87
C SER A 89 -9.09 -2.31 -12.33
N LEU A 90 -8.54 -1.46 -13.20
CA LEU A 90 -8.28 -1.77 -14.61
C LEU A 90 -6.93 -2.48 -14.80
N PRO A 91 -6.79 -3.41 -15.77
CA PRO A 91 -5.55 -4.13 -16.06
C PRO A 91 -4.54 -3.26 -16.85
N ILE A 92 -4.35 -2.01 -16.45
CA ILE A 92 -3.50 -1.04 -17.13
C ILE A 92 -2.19 -0.89 -16.35
N LYS A 93 -1.06 -0.88 -17.08
CA LYS A 93 0.25 -0.60 -16.47
C LYS A 93 0.40 0.89 -16.19
N PHE A 94 0.72 1.24 -14.94
CA PHE A 94 1.02 2.62 -14.55
C PHE A 94 2.50 2.78 -14.23
N LYS A 95 3.11 3.89 -14.67
CA LYS A 95 4.46 4.27 -14.24
C LYS A 95 4.42 4.68 -12.76
N ALA A 96 4.91 3.87 -11.84
CA ALA A 96 5.00 4.27 -10.44
C ALA A 96 6.11 5.33 -10.22
N PRO A 97 6.02 6.17 -9.17
CA PRO A 97 7.11 7.10 -8.84
C PRO A 97 8.41 6.36 -8.50
N ALA A 98 9.57 6.95 -8.82
CA ALA A 98 10.91 6.37 -8.60
C ALA A 98 11.07 5.76 -7.20
N ALA A 99 10.63 6.49 -6.16
CA ALA A 99 10.72 6.09 -4.76
C ALA A 99 10.08 4.74 -4.40
N VAL A 100 9.19 4.21 -5.25
CA VAL A 100 8.54 2.90 -5.08
C VAL A 100 8.65 2.01 -6.31
N SER A 101 9.13 2.51 -7.46
CA SER A 101 9.35 1.68 -8.66
C SER A 101 10.74 1.04 -8.70
N GLU A 102 11.70 1.58 -7.95
CA GLU A 102 13.03 1.01 -7.79
C GLU A 102 12.97 -0.17 -6.81
N VAL A 103 13.34 -1.35 -7.32
CA VAL A 103 13.42 -2.59 -6.55
C VAL A 103 14.87 -3.09 -6.60
N PRO A 104 15.41 -3.64 -5.50
CA PRO A 104 16.77 -4.17 -5.52
C PRO A 104 16.83 -5.42 -6.40
N GLU A 105 18.00 -5.71 -7.00
CA GLU A 105 18.17 -6.89 -7.84
C GLU A 105 18.01 -8.19 -7.03
N GLN A 106 18.48 -8.18 -5.79
CA GLN A 106 18.27 -9.25 -4.81
C GLN A 106 17.41 -8.75 -3.66
N VAL A 107 16.38 -9.52 -3.32
CA VAL A 107 15.43 -9.21 -2.25
C VAL A 107 15.55 -10.27 -1.17
N ILE A 108 15.76 -9.88 0.08
CA ILE A 108 15.75 -10.81 1.21
C ILE A 108 14.30 -10.90 1.72
N ILE A 109 13.57 -11.93 1.28
CA ILE A 109 12.11 -12.06 1.54
C ILE A 109 11.77 -12.02 3.04
N PRO A 110 12.47 -12.72 3.95
CA PRO A 110 12.17 -12.63 5.39
C PRO A 110 12.27 -11.21 5.94
N GLU A 111 13.24 -10.41 5.47
CA GLU A 111 13.38 -9.00 5.89
C GLU A 111 12.22 -8.16 5.36
N VAL A 112 11.78 -8.37 4.12
CA VAL A 112 10.62 -7.66 3.55
C VAL A 112 9.36 -7.95 4.37
N ILE A 113 9.12 -9.22 4.71
CA ILE A 113 7.95 -9.62 5.52
C ILE A 113 8.02 -8.96 6.89
N GLN A 114 9.18 -8.98 7.54
CA GLN A 114 9.37 -8.38 8.85
C GLN A 114 9.18 -6.85 8.82
N HIS A 115 9.76 -6.15 7.86
CA HIS A 115 9.58 -4.71 7.69
C HIS A 115 8.13 -4.34 7.36
N TRP A 116 7.44 -5.16 6.56
CA TRP A 116 6.04 -4.93 6.24
C TRP A 116 5.15 -5.08 7.48
N LYS A 117 5.42 -6.10 8.30
CA LYS A 117 4.74 -6.29 9.59
C LYS A 117 4.93 -5.08 10.51
N GLN A 118 6.16 -4.61 10.70
CA GLN A 118 6.44 -3.41 11.51
C GLN A 118 5.74 -2.16 10.96
N THR A 119 5.66 -2.02 9.64
CA THR A 119 4.92 -0.94 8.99
C THR A 119 3.43 -1.00 9.32
N ARG A 120 2.85 -2.20 9.36
CA ARG A 120 1.44 -2.41 9.73
C ARG A 120 1.17 -2.16 11.20
N GLU A 121 2.08 -2.52 12.10
CA GLU A 121 1.99 -2.19 13.52
C GLU A 121 1.92 -0.67 13.74
N LYS A 122 2.76 0.09 13.01
CA LYS A 122 2.70 1.56 13.01
C LYS A 122 1.38 2.10 12.44
N LEU A 123 0.90 1.53 11.34
CA LEU A 123 -0.40 1.89 10.79
C LEU A 123 -1.51 1.65 11.82
N GLN A 124 -1.52 0.49 12.49
CA GLN A 124 -2.50 0.17 13.52
C GLN A 124 -2.51 1.21 14.66
N ALA A 125 -1.32 1.63 15.12
CA ALA A 125 -1.18 2.67 16.13
C ALA A 125 -1.79 4.01 15.66
N ILE A 126 -1.50 4.41 14.41
CA ILE A 126 -2.10 5.62 13.80
C ILE A 126 -3.62 5.49 13.77
N LEU A 127 -4.17 4.39 13.25
CA LEU A 127 -5.61 4.20 13.11
C LEU A 127 -6.33 4.13 14.46
N SER A 128 -5.67 3.59 15.49
CA SER A 128 -6.23 3.49 16.83
C SER A 128 -6.30 4.83 17.55
N GLY A 129 -5.35 5.73 17.27
CA GLY A 129 -5.30 7.08 17.83
C GLY A 129 -5.96 8.16 16.97
N PHE A 130 -6.46 7.83 15.77
CA PHE A 130 -7.01 8.83 14.86
C PHE A 130 -8.45 9.23 15.25
N PRO A 131 -8.74 10.52 15.51
CA PRO A 131 -10.07 10.95 15.94
C PRO A 131 -11.15 10.80 14.85
N ASP A 132 -12.31 10.25 15.20
CA ASP A 132 -13.43 10.03 14.28
C ASP A 132 -13.90 11.32 13.59
N GLN A 133 -13.90 12.44 14.33
CA GLN A 133 -14.21 13.78 13.80
C GLN A 133 -13.21 14.29 12.73
N HIS A 134 -12.12 13.56 12.47
CA HIS A 134 -11.13 13.91 11.45
C HIS A 134 -11.18 12.99 10.24
N LEU A 135 -12.07 12.00 10.20
CA LEU A 135 -12.19 11.05 9.07
C LEU A 135 -12.54 11.73 7.74
N ASN A 136 -13.18 12.90 7.78
CA ASN A 136 -13.49 13.71 6.61
C ASN A 136 -12.41 14.76 6.29
N LYS A 137 -11.25 14.72 6.96
CA LYS A 137 -10.15 15.67 6.77
C LYS A 137 -9.01 15.06 5.98
N GLU A 138 -8.33 15.92 5.23
CA GLU A 138 -7.18 15.60 4.40
C GLU A 138 -5.94 15.37 5.25
N VAL A 139 -5.34 14.17 5.13
CA VAL A 139 -4.21 13.73 5.97
C VAL A 139 -3.06 13.11 5.18
N PHE A 140 -3.28 12.65 3.96
CA PHE A 140 -2.22 12.03 3.16
C PHE A 140 -2.12 12.69 1.79
N PHE A 141 -0.89 12.94 1.32
CA PHE A 141 -0.65 13.42 -0.04
C PHE A 141 -0.35 12.23 -0.96
N HIS A 142 -1.26 11.93 -1.88
CA HIS A 142 -1.04 10.95 -2.94
C HIS A 142 -0.47 11.65 -4.19
N PRO A 143 0.62 11.16 -4.81
CA PRO A 143 1.31 11.84 -5.93
C PRO A 143 0.42 12.22 -7.12
N ARG A 144 -0.65 11.45 -7.38
CA ARG A 144 -1.59 11.72 -8.48
C ARG A 144 -2.89 12.38 -8.06
N SER A 145 -3.34 12.12 -6.83
CA SER A 145 -4.69 12.51 -6.39
C SER A 145 -4.66 13.74 -5.50
N GLY A 146 -3.46 14.19 -5.11
CA GLY A 146 -3.25 15.24 -4.13
C GLY A 146 -3.61 14.77 -2.73
N MET A 147 -4.05 15.71 -1.89
CA MET A 147 -4.47 15.42 -0.53
C MET A 147 -5.74 14.55 -0.53
N ILE A 148 -5.72 13.47 0.25
CA ILE A 148 -6.84 12.54 0.46
C ILE A 148 -7.06 12.29 1.96
N THR A 149 -8.25 11.77 2.30
CA THR A 149 -8.61 11.43 3.69
C THR A 149 -8.04 10.09 4.13
N LEU A 150 -8.09 9.80 5.43
CA LEU A 150 -7.61 8.52 5.95
C LEU A 150 -8.39 7.32 5.38
N PRO A 151 -9.74 7.30 5.34
CA PRO A 151 -10.48 6.24 4.66
C PRO A 151 -10.10 6.05 3.19
N GLN A 152 -9.89 7.15 2.45
CA GLN A 152 -9.47 7.09 1.04
C GLN A 152 -8.05 6.53 0.89
N THR A 153 -7.17 6.83 1.84
CA THR A 153 -5.81 6.29 1.89
C THR A 153 -5.83 4.77 2.09
N LEU A 154 -6.61 4.27 3.05
CA LEU A 154 -6.74 2.83 3.29
C LEU A 154 -7.35 2.12 2.06
N ARG A 155 -8.38 2.71 1.45
CA ARG A 155 -8.94 2.18 0.21
C ARG A 155 -7.91 2.09 -0.91
N PHE A 156 -7.09 3.13 -1.09
CA PHE A 156 -5.99 3.12 -2.06
C PHE A 156 -5.02 1.96 -1.79
N MET A 157 -4.59 1.74 -0.54
CA MET A 157 -3.68 0.65 -0.19
C MET A 157 -4.28 -0.72 -0.51
N ILE A 158 -5.57 -0.93 -0.19
CA ILE A 158 -6.31 -2.17 -0.48
C ILE A 158 -6.35 -2.45 -1.98
N GLU A 159 -6.76 -1.44 -2.77
CA GLU A 159 -6.91 -1.58 -4.22
C GLU A 159 -5.56 -1.72 -4.93
N HIS A 160 -4.49 -1.11 -4.38
CA HIS A 160 -3.13 -1.26 -4.92
C HIS A 160 -2.61 -2.69 -4.75
N ILE A 161 -2.78 -3.30 -3.57
CA ILE A 161 -2.40 -4.71 -3.39
C ILE A 161 -3.26 -5.62 -4.28
N GLU A 162 -4.57 -5.36 -4.36
CA GLU A 162 -5.47 -6.16 -5.19
C GLU A 162 -5.14 -6.07 -6.69
N HIS A 163 -4.77 -4.88 -7.18
CA HIS A 163 -4.28 -4.68 -8.55
C HIS A 163 -3.11 -5.63 -8.89
N HIS A 164 -2.19 -5.83 -7.94
CA HIS A 164 -1.02 -6.69 -8.12
C HIS A 164 -1.28 -8.19 -7.86
N ARG A 165 -2.49 -8.59 -7.44
CA ARG A 165 -2.82 -10.00 -7.19
C ARG A 165 -2.64 -10.88 -8.41
N ARG A 166 -3.13 -10.44 -9.58
CA ARG A 166 -2.99 -11.20 -10.84
C ARG A 166 -1.54 -11.32 -11.25
N GLN A 167 -0.76 -10.25 -11.08
CA GLN A 167 0.67 -10.27 -11.38
C GLN A 167 1.41 -11.25 -10.47
N MET A 168 1.15 -11.22 -9.16
CA MET A 168 1.76 -12.13 -8.20
C MET A 168 1.45 -13.59 -8.52
N ARG A 169 0.18 -13.92 -8.80
CA ARG A 169 -0.21 -15.28 -9.18
C ARG A 169 0.50 -15.77 -10.44
N ARG A 170 0.63 -14.92 -11.46
CA ARG A 170 1.35 -15.25 -12.70
C ARG A 170 2.85 -15.45 -12.48
N LEU A 171 3.45 -14.75 -11.51
CA LEU A 171 4.87 -14.91 -11.19
C LEU A 171 5.16 -16.20 -10.41
N LEU A 172 4.16 -16.77 -9.75
CA LEU A 172 4.28 -17.95 -8.89
C LEU A 172 3.64 -19.22 -9.48
N SER A 173 2.99 -19.11 -10.64
CA SER A 173 2.45 -20.25 -11.41
C SER A 173 3.51 -20.86 -12.30
#